data_AF-A0A9Q0DJV8-F1
#
_entry.id   AF-A0A9Q0DJV8-F1
#
_cell.length_a   1.000
_cell.length_b   1.000
_cell.length_c   1.000
_cell.angle_alpha   90.00
_cell.angle_beta   90.00
_cell.angle_gamma   90.00
#
_symmetry.space_group_name_H-M   'P 1'
#
loop_
_entity.id
_entity.type
_entity.pdbx_description
1 polymer ?
#
loop_
_entity_poly.entity_id
_entity_poly.type
_entity_poly.pdbx_seq_one_letter_code
_entity_poly.pdbx_strand_id
1 'polypeptide(L)'
;MATTDIQEFMEQNRAVADRVEAHRGLSETAKQWDARREFLLRNISDYEEARMDQLLAGSMVWANHVFMGCRYNDELLGKVTVMAEGIVVEDAPVFKTREEIMKKTQGR
;
A
#
# COMPACT_ATOMS: atom_id res chain seq x y z
N MET A 1 27.78 -24.64 6.75
CA MET A 1 26.33 -24.79 7.01
C MET A 1 25.68 -23.45 7.31
N ALA A 2 26.09 -22.69 8.34
CA ALA A 2 25.51 -21.37 8.64
C ALA A 2 25.71 -20.28 7.55
N THR A 3 26.83 -20.30 6.82
CA THR A 3 27.12 -19.32 5.75
C THR A 3 26.28 -19.53 4.50
N THR A 4 25.91 -20.78 4.20
CA THR A 4 25.07 -21.14 3.05
C THR A 4 23.62 -20.71 3.27
N ASP A 5 23.13 -20.88 4.49
CA ASP A 5 21.77 -20.49 4.93
C ASP A 5 21.57 -18.96 4.85
N ILE A 6 22.57 -18.17 5.28
CA ILE A 6 22.54 -16.71 5.14
C ILE A 6 22.49 -16.28 3.67
N GLN A 7 23.28 -16.93 2.81
CA GLN A 7 23.33 -16.57 1.39
C GLN A 7 22.00 -16.86 0.69
N GLU A 8 21.39 -18.01 0.96
CA GLU A 8 20.08 -18.40 0.43
C GLU A 8 18.98 -17.41 0.87
N PHE A 9 18.99 -17.00 2.14
CA PHE A 9 18.05 -15.99 2.64
C PHE A 9 18.21 -14.63 1.94
N MET A 10 19.46 -14.19 1.69
CA MET A 10 19.71 -12.94 0.96
C MET A 10 19.26 -13.02 -0.49
N GLU A 11 19.46 -14.15 -1.16
CA GLU A 11 19.01 -14.39 -2.53
C GLU A 11 17.47 -14.39 -2.62
N GLN A 12 16.80 -15.05 -1.68
CA GLN A 12 15.34 -15.06 -1.60
C GLN A 12 14.78 -13.65 -1.39
N ASN A 13 15.35 -12.87 -0.47
CA ASN A 13 14.92 -11.49 -0.23
C ASN A 13 15.11 -10.59 -1.45
N ARG A 14 16.20 -10.79 -2.20
CA ARG A 14 16.43 -10.06 -3.45
C ARG A 14 15.38 -10.44 -4.50
N ALA A 15 15.10 -11.73 -4.67
CA ALA A 15 14.07 -12.18 -5.60
C ALA A 15 12.68 -11.63 -5.25
N VAL A 16 12.34 -11.54 -3.97
CA VAL A 16 11.09 -10.92 -3.50
C VAL A 16 11.07 -9.43 -3.83
N ALA A 17 12.17 -8.71 -3.58
CA ALA A 17 12.27 -7.29 -3.90
C ALA A 17 12.11 -7.03 -5.41
N ASP A 18 12.80 -7.79 -6.26
CA ASP A 18 12.72 -7.66 -7.71
C ASP A 18 11.31 -7.96 -8.23
N ARG A 19 10.63 -8.97 -7.66
CA ARG A 19 9.22 -9.27 -7.97
C ARG A 19 8.30 -8.11 -7.61
N VAL A 20 8.49 -7.47 -6.45
CA VAL A 20 7.70 -6.30 -6.07
C VAL A 20 7.96 -5.12 -7.02
N GLU A 21 9.22 -4.84 -7.38
CA GLU A 21 9.56 -3.77 -8.33
C GLU A 21 8.88 -3.94 -9.70
N ALA A 22 8.70 -5.18 -10.15
CA ALA A 22 8.01 -5.47 -11.41
C ALA A 22 6.53 -5.01 -11.43
N HIS A 23 5.94 -4.74 -10.26
CA HIS A 23 4.55 -4.31 -10.13
C HIS A 23 4.37 -2.79 -10.09
N ARG A 24 5.42 -1.99 -10.23
CA ARG A 24 5.32 -0.53 -10.29
C ARG A 24 4.51 -0.07 -11.52
N GLY A 25 3.51 0.76 -11.28
CA GLY A 25 2.66 1.36 -12.32
C GLY A 25 3.31 2.59 -12.97
N LEU A 26 3.01 2.80 -14.26
CA LEU A 26 3.56 3.89 -15.05
C LEU A 26 3.14 5.29 -14.57
N SER A 27 1.93 5.42 -14.02
CA SER A 27 1.36 6.69 -13.58
C SER A 27 1.61 7.01 -12.11
N GLU A 28 2.36 6.16 -11.41
CA GLU A 28 2.69 6.39 -10.00
C GLU A 28 3.85 7.37 -9.85
N THR A 29 3.63 8.39 -9.03
CA THR A 29 4.72 9.20 -8.51
C THR A 29 5.65 8.36 -7.62
N ALA A 30 6.89 8.81 -7.42
CA ALA A 30 7.83 8.14 -6.51
C ALA A 30 7.23 7.97 -5.11
N LYS A 31 6.60 9.03 -4.58
CA LYS A 31 5.96 9.01 -3.25
C LYS A 31 4.83 7.97 -3.13
N GLN A 32 4.00 7.84 -4.16
CA GLN A 32 2.97 6.80 -4.21
C GLN A 32 3.59 5.41 -4.25
N TRP A 33 4.59 5.23 -5.12
CA TRP A 33 5.27 3.95 -5.28
C TRP A 33 5.97 3.52 -4.00
N ASP A 34 6.71 4.40 -3.32
CA ASP A 34 7.45 4.04 -2.10
C ASP A 34 6.51 3.50 -1.01
N ALA A 35 5.37 4.17 -0.81
CA ALA A 35 4.35 3.73 0.14
C ALA A 35 3.69 2.42 -0.29
N ARG A 36 3.34 2.26 -1.58
CA ARG A 36 2.68 1.04 -2.09
C ARG A 36 3.64 -0.15 -2.13
N ARG A 37 4.90 0.09 -2.43
CA ARG A 37 5.98 -0.91 -2.37
C ARG A 37 6.14 -1.45 -0.96
N GLU A 38 6.14 -0.57 0.04
CA GLU A 38 6.17 -0.99 1.45
C GLU A 38 4.94 -1.82 1.83
N PHE A 39 3.75 -1.41 1.37
CA PHE A 39 2.52 -2.18 1.52
C PHE A 39 2.68 -3.61 0.96
N LEU A 40 3.20 -3.73 -0.27
CA LEU A 40 3.40 -5.04 -0.90
C LEU A 40 4.40 -5.89 -0.12
N LEU A 41 5.58 -5.35 0.21
CA LEU A 41 6.63 -6.09 0.93
C LEU A 41 6.17 -6.60 2.30
N ARG A 42 5.34 -5.83 3.01
CA ARG A 42 4.80 -6.24 4.32
C ARG A 42 3.81 -7.39 4.24
N ASN A 43 3.06 -7.50 3.14
CA ASN A 43 1.94 -8.44 3.02
C ASN A 43 2.26 -9.62 2.10
N ILE A 44 3.31 -9.56 1.26
CA ILE A 44 3.56 -10.56 0.21
C ILE A 44 3.78 -11.98 0.73
N SER A 45 4.31 -12.15 1.95
CA SER A 45 4.50 -13.46 2.58
C SER A 45 3.20 -14.17 2.97
N ASP A 46 2.13 -13.40 3.18
CA ASP A 46 0.83 -13.92 3.62
C ASP A 46 -0.07 -14.33 2.44
N TYR A 47 0.40 -14.05 1.22
CA TYR A 47 -0.35 -14.30 -0.02
C TYR A 47 0.31 -15.38 -0.84
N GLU A 48 -0.46 -16.44 -1.12
CA GLU A 48 -0.14 -17.41 -2.15
C GLU A 48 -0.13 -16.74 -3.54
N GLU A 49 0.64 -17.30 -4.46
CA GLU A 49 0.76 -16.78 -5.83
C GLU A 49 -0.60 -16.65 -6.54
N ALA A 50 -1.51 -17.60 -6.31
CA ALA A 50 -2.88 -17.58 -6.84
C ALA A 50 -3.74 -16.40 -6.32
N ARG A 51 -3.35 -15.78 -5.20
CA ARG A 51 -4.03 -14.61 -4.62
C ARG A 51 -3.23 -13.31 -4.82
N MET A 52 -2.15 -13.32 -5.61
CA MET A 52 -1.32 -12.14 -5.82
C MET A 52 -2.10 -10.95 -6.38
N ASP A 53 -3.02 -11.20 -7.32
CA ASP A 53 -3.86 -10.15 -7.90
C ASP A 53 -4.74 -9.44 -6.84
N GLN A 54 -5.17 -10.17 -5.81
CA GLN A 54 -5.94 -9.57 -4.71
C GLN A 54 -5.08 -8.65 -3.86
N LEU A 55 -3.82 -9.02 -3.61
CA LEU A 55 -2.86 -8.17 -2.90
C LEU A 55 -2.55 -6.91 -3.72
N LEU A 56 -2.28 -7.07 -5.02
CA LEU A 56 -2.01 -5.95 -5.93
C LEU A 56 -3.20 -4.99 -5.97
N ALA A 57 -4.42 -5.50 -6.14
CA ALA A 57 -5.64 -4.69 -6.12
C ALA A 57 -5.83 -3.96 -4.77
N GLY A 58 -5.61 -4.66 -3.64
CA GLY A 58 -5.68 -4.06 -2.30
C GLY A 58 -4.67 -2.93 -2.11
N SER A 59 -3.42 -3.12 -2.58
CA SER A 59 -2.38 -2.10 -2.54
C SER A 59 -2.76 -0.84 -3.33
N MET A 60 -3.42 -1.02 -4.49
CA MET A 60 -3.91 0.09 -5.31
C MET A 60 -5.10 0.79 -4.65
N VAL A 61 -6.05 0.05 -4.08
CA VAL A 61 -7.17 0.63 -3.33
C VAL A 61 -6.68 1.52 -2.21
N TRP A 62 -5.71 1.03 -1.41
CA TRP A 62 -5.11 1.79 -0.34
C TRP A 62 -4.39 3.04 -0.84
N ALA A 63 -3.51 2.90 -1.84
CA ALA A 63 -2.78 4.02 -2.41
C ALA A 63 -3.72 5.07 -3.03
N ASN A 64 -4.76 4.65 -3.75
CA ASN A 64 -5.76 5.54 -4.34
C ASN A 64 -6.56 6.28 -3.26
N HIS A 65 -6.88 5.61 -2.17
CA HIS A 65 -7.54 6.23 -1.02
C HIS A 65 -6.65 7.31 -0.39
N VAL A 66 -5.40 6.97 -0.08
CA VAL A 66 -4.46 7.87 0.61
C VAL A 66 -4.03 9.05 -0.27
N PHE A 67 -3.72 8.80 -1.54
CA PHE A 67 -3.10 9.81 -2.42
C PHE A 67 -4.06 10.50 -3.38
N MET A 68 -5.22 9.92 -3.65
CA MET A 68 -6.21 10.48 -4.59
C MET A 68 -7.59 10.72 -3.97
N GLY A 69 -7.79 10.34 -2.70
CA GLY A 69 -9.05 10.57 -1.99
C GLY A 69 -10.19 9.70 -2.49
N CYS A 70 -9.88 8.62 -3.22
CA CYS A 70 -10.89 7.65 -3.67
C CYS A 70 -11.58 7.03 -2.46
N ARG A 71 -12.89 6.79 -2.58
CA ARG A 71 -13.70 6.19 -1.52
C ARG A 71 -14.20 4.83 -1.99
N TYR A 72 -14.19 3.89 -1.06
CA TYR A 72 -14.67 2.52 -1.25
C TYR A 72 -15.61 2.19 -0.08
N ASN A 73 -16.20 1.01 -0.09
CA ASN A 73 -17.01 0.57 1.04
C ASN A 73 -16.14 0.41 2.32
N ASP A 74 -16.77 0.57 3.48
CA ASP A 74 -16.07 0.62 4.77
C ASP A 74 -15.36 -0.69 5.10
N GLU A 75 -15.92 -1.84 4.69
CA GLU A 75 -15.31 -3.16 4.91
C GLU A 75 -13.98 -3.29 4.18
N LEU A 76 -13.94 -2.92 2.90
CA LEU A 76 -12.72 -2.95 2.08
C LEU A 76 -11.69 -1.94 2.59
N LEU A 77 -12.12 -0.72 2.94
CA LEU A 77 -11.21 0.29 3.50
C LEU A 77 -10.62 -0.18 4.83
N GLY A 78 -11.45 -0.70 5.74
CA GLY A 78 -10.98 -1.24 7.02
C GLY A 78 -9.93 -2.33 6.82
N LYS A 79 -10.18 -3.27 5.89
CA LYS A 79 -9.21 -4.32 5.56
C LYS A 79 -7.88 -3.76 5.07
N VAL A 80 -7.88 -2.88 4.07
CA VAL A 80 -6.62 -2.37 3.50
C VAL A 80 -5.91 -1.40 4.45
N THR A 81 -6.63 -0.72 5.35
CA THR A 81 -6.02 0.09 6.40
C THR A 81 -5.27 -0.77 7.41
N VAL A 82 -5.85 -1.91 7.84
CA VAL A 82 -5.16 -2.86 8.74
C VAL A 82 -3.91 -3.43 8.06
N MET A 83 -4.00 -3.81 6.78
CA MET A 83 -2.85 -4.28 6.01
C MET A 83 -1.72 -3.24 5.87
N ALA A 84 -2.06 -1.96 6.00
CA ALA A 84 -1.12 -0.83 5.91
C ALA A 84 -0.61 -0.35 7.28
N GLU A 85 -0.96 -1.02 8.37
CA GLU A 85 -0.55 -0.59 9.71
C GLU A 85 0.98 -0.46 9.82
N GLY A 86 1.42 0.70 10.32
CA GLY A 86 2.83 1.04 10.47
C GLY A 86 3.52 1.58 9.21
N ILE A 87 2.81 1.74 8.09
CA ILE A 87 3.32 2.50 6.93
C ILE A 87 3.08 3.98 7.18
N VAL A 88 4.16 4.78 7.13
CA VAL A 88 4.10 6.23 7.37
C VAL A 88 4.15 6.95 6.03
N VAL A 89 3.09 7.70 5.71
CA VAL A 89 3.07 8.59 4.53
C VAL A 89 3.20 10.03 5.01
N GLU A 90 4.40 10.59 4.87
CA GLU A 90 4.66 12.00 5.18
C GLU A 90 3.84 12.90 4.25
N ASP A 91 3.34 14.03 4.74
CA ASP A 91 2.57 15.02 3.97
C ASP A 91 1.47 14.39 3.09
N ALA A 92 0.68 13.48 3.67
CA ALA A 92 -0.45 12.87 2.97
C ALA A 92 -1.48 13.96 2.59
N PRO A 93 -2.03 13.93 1.36
CA PRO A 93 -3.04 14.90 0.95
C PRO A 93 -4.31 14.80 1.82
N VAL A 94 -4.91 15.94 2.14
CA VAL A 94 -6.15 16.00 2.93
C VAL A 94 -7.33 16.27 2.00
N PHE A 95 -8.14 15.25 1.77
CA PHE A 95 -9.36 15.36 0.98
C PHE A 95 -10.56 15.66 1.89
N LYS A 96 -11.32 16.71 1.57
CA LYS A 96 -12.56 17.06 2.29
C LYS A 96 -13.72 17.10 1.31
N THR A 97 -14.86 16.57 1.72
CA THR A 97 -16.10 16.75 0.95
C THR A 97 -16.62 18.17 1.12
N ARG A 98 -17.45 18.60 0.16
CA ARG A 98 -18.18 19.86 0.27
C ARG A 98 -19.00 19.93 1.56
N GLU A 99 -19.66 18.84 1.94
CA GLU A 99 -20.46 18.79 3.17
C GLU A 99 -19.60 18.95 4.43
N GLU A 100 -18.43 18.31 4.49
CA GLU A 100 -17.46 18.48 5.59
C GLU A 100 -16.95 19.92 5.69
N ILE A 101 -16.74 20.57 4.55
CA ILE A 101 -16.37 21.99 4.49
C ILE A 101 -17.54 22.84 5.03
N MET A 102 -18.76 22.63 4.53
CA MET A 102 -19.95 23.42 4.91
C MET A 102 -20.30 23.27 6.40
N LYS A 103 -20.20 22.06 6.97
CA LYS A 103 -20.40 21.82 8.41
C LYS A 103 -19.40 22.60 9.28
N LYS A 104 -18.14 22.74 8.84
CA LYS A 104 -17.15 23.54 9.55
C LYS A 104 -17.43 25.04 9.50
N THR A 105 -18.03 25.53 8.43
CA THR A 105 -18.38 26.96 8.29
C THR A 105 -19.62 27.33 9.10
N GLN A 106 -20.53 26.37 9.33
CA GLN A 106 -21.81 26.62 10.01
C GLN A 106 -21.73 26.53 11.54
N GLY A 107 -20.62 25.99 12.07
CA GLY A 107 -20.32 25.97 13.51
C GLY A 107 -19.42 27.11 13.98
N ARG A 108 -19.30 28.20 13.22
CA ARG A 108 -18.46 29.36 13.51
C ARG A 108 -19.28 30.65 13.56
#